data_AF-A0A5E3XAV3-F1
#
_entry.id   AF-A0A5E3XAV3-F1
#
_cell.length_a   1.000
_cell.length_b   1.000
_cell.length_c   1.000
_cell.angle_alpha   90.00
_cell.angle_beta   90.00
_cell.angle_gamma   90.00
#
_symmetry.space_group_name_H-M   'P 1'
#
loop_
_entity.id
_entity.type
_entity.pdbx_description
1 polymer ?
#
loop_
_entity_poly.entity_id
_entity_poly.type
_entity_poly.pdbx_seq_one_letter_code
_entity_poly.pdbx_strand_id
1 'polypeptide(L)'
;MDYSNPFPPGTTPENITPEQMSKAMKMMDMLFMGASMGGDNHRGQEGFEDLLGKRYRIADDHYKDKILAEPGKHVDLLRTLSKKVPATMERVTLSIALSNVIVFRPPRKVWDELVKKKVHELFYELLMDDGMYDGDEDYVHAIHQGLYNMVMISGISGPWKDEKIVRWFLDHCADLYEKWWEHRHLLEEDAPWSNVCWRRTMQRAVFCYAVVARDRRRLSDFESSKHAHLSLWCWQFIPAYDPHHTETSTCALDMIIYKTTQAQQNAFIQRHVIDGFGASAFVRRFKRELKEPAILDGDLKIAMKMLDVFCAHLKQTQRALVQQEVHVDVVAACERQTQRGDAGCEWDVYARAAAPLETIIEQKRIMYDLITMHGFVKFMARAAILAARFASSDDAEPIDGWEKLFHRLAQLPSDNDKLDGGLYRDDLRRILKPIHSSTLSQIKKLKPTAGQRRAAKMWAGFGEAVFGFVGEIRSREDLEEVRRKRAAQAKSGGEGAEGAGGEAEKGLCSLVDCRYHDVAPPHALSKCSGCASVFYCNGTCQMKDWKAGHKGVCKQLKAQKAGAA
;
A
#
# COMPACT_ATOMS: atom_id res chain seq x y z
N MET A 1 -7.83 -19.68 -2.96
CA MET A 1 -9.30 -19.67 -3.08
C MET A 1 -9.71 -18.22 -2.97
N ASP A 2 -10.54 -17.73 -3.88
CA ASP A 2 -11.07 -16.36 -3.80
C ASP A 2 -12.09 -16.31 -2.66
N TYR A 3 -11.73 -15.67 -1.55
CA TYR A 3 -12.56 -15.57 -0.35
C TYR A 3 -13.71 -14.56 -0.50
N SER A 4 -13.75 -13.82 -1.61
CA SER A 4 -14.79 -12.82 -1.86
C SER A 4 -16.12 -13.42 -2.34
N ASN A 5 -16.09 -14.65 -2.86
CA ASN A 5 -17.29 -15.38 -3.26
C ASN A 5 -17.17 -16.87 -2.87
N PRO A 6 -17.86 -17.33 -1.81
CA PRO A 6 -17.77 -18.73 -1.36
C PRO A 6 -18.52 -19.70 -2.29
N PHE A 7 -19.13 -19.20 -3.37
CA PHE A 7 -19.88 -19.99 -4.34
C PHE A 7 -19.08 -20.26 -5.63
N PRO A 8 -19.29 -21.41 -6.29
CA PRO A 8 -18.67 -21.70 -7.57
C PRO A 8 -18.94 -20.60 -8.61
N PRO A 9 -17.98 -20.31 -9.51
CA PRO A 9 -18.19 -19.35 -10.60
C PRO A 9 -19.45 -19.68 -11.41
N GLY A 10 -20.34 -18.70 -11.60
CA GLY A 10 -21.62 -18.87 -12.31
C GLY A 10 -22.83 -19.19 -11.43
N THR A 11 -22.66 -19.31 -10.12
CA THR A 11 -23.80 -19.46 -9.19
C THR A 11 -24.57 -18.13 -9.10
N THR A 12 -25.82 -18.11 -9.54
CA THR A 12 -26.72 -16.95 -9.36
C THR A 12 -27.44 -17.05 -8.00
N PRO A 13 -27.90 -15.93 -7.41
CA PRO A 13 -28.58 -15.94 -6.11
C PRO A 13 -29.80 -16.88 -6.05
N GLU A 14 -30.51 -17.09 -7.17
CA GLU A 14 -31.68 -17.98 -7.21
C GLU A 14 -31.31 -19.47 -7.13
N ASN A 15 -30.05 -19.81 -7.43
CA ASN A 15 -29.57 -21.20 -7.52
C ASN A 15 -28.79 -21.65 -6.28
N ILE A 16 -28.67 -20.80 -5.25
CA ILE A 16 -27.97 -21.16 -4.01
C ILE A 16 -28.89 -22.01 -3.14
N THR A 17 -28.52 -23.27 -2.92
CA THR A 17 -29.28 -24.13 -2.01
C THR A 17 -29.08 -23.68 -0.55
N PRO A 18 -30.05 -23.95 0.36
CA PRO A 18 -29.89 -23.69 1.79
C PRO A 18 -28.63 -24.33 2.39
N GLU A 19 -28.21 -25.47 1.84
CA GLU A 19 -27.03 -26.23 2.26
C GLU A 19 -25.72 -25.56 1.80
N GLN A 20 -25.69 -25.01 0.58
CA GLN A 20 -24.58 -24.19 0.08
C GLN A 20 -24.47 -22.88 0.87
N MET A 21 -25.60 -22.23 1.18
CA MET A 21 -25.61 -21.03 2.03
C MET A 21 -25.10 -21.35 3.44
N SER A 22 -25.54 -22.46 4.04
CA SER A 22 -25.06 -22.91 5.36
C SER A 22 -23.56 -23.20 5.35
N LYS A 23 -23.05 -23.83 4.29
CA LYS A 23 -21.60 -24.10 4.12
C LYS A 23 -20.81 -22.81 3.94
N ALA A 24 -21.30 -21.86 3.14
CA ALA A 24 -20.70 -20.54 2.96
C ALA A 24 -20.67 -19.74 4.28
N MET A 25 -21.77 -19.75 5.04
CA MET A 25 -21.83 -19.14 6.36
C MET A 25 -20.86 -19.78 7.35
N LYS A 26 -20.76 -21.13 7.36
CA LYS A 26 -19.75 -21.84 8.17
C LYS A 26 -18.31 -21.51 7.77
N MET A 27 -18.07 -21.28 6.47
CA MET A 27 -16.75 -20.88 5.97
C MET A 27 -16.40 -19.44 6.37
N MET A 28 -17.34 -18.51 6.24
CA MET A 28 -17.18 -17.15 6.77
C MET A 28 -16.98 -17.19 8.29
N ASP A 29 -17.74 -18.01 9.00
CA ASP A 29 -17.61 -18.18 10.45
C ASP A 29 -16.24 -18.75 10.83
N MET A 30 -15.70 -19.72 10.08
CA MET A 30 -14.33 -20.20 10.29
C MET A 30 -13.26 -19.15 9.96
N LEU A 31 -13.48 -18.28 8.98
CA LEU A 31 -12.57 -17.17 8.67
C LEU A 31 -12.62 -16.09 9.76
N PHE A 32 -13.82 -15.74 10.25
CA PHE A 32 -14.00 -14.79 11.34
C PHE A 32 -13.57 -15.34 12.71
N MET A 33 -13.72 -16.65 12.98
CA MET A 33 -13.35 -17.30 14.24
C MET A 33 -11.90 -17.79 14.26
N GLY A 34 -11.36 -18.26 13.13
CA GLY A 34 -9.99 -18.76 13.00
C GLY A 34 -8.94 -17.68 13.26
N ALA A 35 -9.24 -16.43 12.90
CA ALA A 35 -8.42 -15.26 13.26
C ALA A 35 -8.42 -14.93 14.76
N SER A 36 -9.29 -15.55 15.56
CA SER A 36 -9.42 -15.27 17.00
C SER A 36 -8.84 -16.35 17.93
N MET A 37 -8.52 -17.56 17.44
CA MET A 37 -8.30 -18.71 18.34
C MET A 37 -7.27 -19.77 17.89
N GLY A 38 -6.40 -19.57 16.89
CA GLY A 38 -5.35 -20.57 16.68
C GLY A 38 -4.35 -20.38 15.54
N GLY A 39 -3.07 -20.34 15.91
CA GLY A 39 -1.91 -20.58 15.05
C GLY A 39 -0.67 -20.85 15.89
N ASP A 40 -0.12 -22.08 15.80
CA ASP A 40 1.11 -22.49 16.48
C ASP A 40 2.32 -21.71 15.92
N ASN A 41 2.71 -20.62 16.59
CA ASN A 41 4.05 -20.05 16.45
C ASN A 41 4.62 -19.65 17.82
N HIS A 42 5.28 -20.64 18.44
CA HIS A 42 5.80 -20.61 19.79
C HIS A 42 7.10 -19.82 19.91
N ARG A 43 7.07 -18.66 20.57
CA ARG A 43 8.15 -18.21 21.49
C ARG A 43 7.85 -16.91 22.25
N GLY A 44 6.80 -16.16 21.91
CA GLY A 44 6.40 -14.95 22.63
C GLY A 44 4.93 -14.87 23.08
N GLN A 45 4.01 -15.63 22.46
CA GLN A 45 2.56 -15.55 22.70
C GLN A 45 2.03 -16.43 23.86
N GLU A 46 2.76 -17.48 24.26
CA GLU A 46 2.24 -18.48 25.22
C GLU A 46 1.88 -17.90 26.61
N GLY A 47 2.52 -16.82 27.05
CA GLY A 47 2.23 -16.23 28.35
C GLY A 47 0.95 -15.36 28.38
N PHE A 48 0.67 -14.64 27.29
CA PHE A 48 -0.40 -13.64 27.26
C PHE A 48 -1.74 -14.23 26.85
N GLU A 49 -1.75 -15.10 25.83
CA GLU A 49 -2.96 -15.82 25.43
C GLU A 49 -3.44 -16.80 26.51
N ASP A 50 -2.53 -17.32 27.33
CA ASP A 50 -2.90 -18.15 28.48
C ASP A 50 -3.54 -17.33 29.62
N LEU A 51 -3.07 -16.10 29.87
CA LEU A 51 -3.64 -15.23 30.91
C LEU A 51 -5.01 -14.65 30.50
N LEU A 52 -5.13 -14.07 29.30
CA LEU A 52 -6.41 -13.63 28.77
C LEU A 52 -7.36 -14.80 28.58
N GLY A 53 -6.88 -15.89 27.99
CA GLY A 53 -7.67 -17.10 27.80
C GLY A 53 -8.17 -17.71 29.11
N LYS A 54 -7.41 -17.61 30.21
CA LYS A 54 -7.89 -18.02 31.55
C LYS A 54 -9.00 -17.11 32.06
N ARG A 55 -8.83 -15.78 32.02
CA ARG A 55 -9.87 -14.83 32.47
C ARG A 55 -11.16 -14.96 31.65
N TYR A 56 -11.03 -15.12 30.34
CA TYR A 56 -12.15 -15.33 29.43
C TYR A 56 -12.89 -16.64 29.71
N ARG A 57 -12.16 -17.73 29.96
CA ARG A 57 -12.77 -19.01 30.36
C ARG A 57 -13.51 -18.89 31.69
N ILE A 58 -12.91 -18.27 32.70
CA ILE A 58 -13.56 -18.03 33.99
C ILE A 58 -14.85 -17.22 33.83
N ALA A 59 -14.82 -16.18 32.99
CA ALA A 59 -16.00 -15.36 32.72
C ALA A 59 -17.11 -16.15 32.01
N ASP A 60 -16.75 -16.94 31.00
CA ASP A 60 -17.69 -17.79 30.26
C ASP A 60 -18.32 -18.83 31.20
N ASP A 61 -17.49 -19.57 31.95
CA ASP A 61 -17.94 -20.57 32.93
C ASP A 61 -18.87 -19.97 33.99
N HIS A 62 -18.64 -18.72 34.40
CA HIS A 62 -19.41 -18.10 35.48
C HIS A 62 -20.75 -17.49 35.04
N TYR A 63 -20.79 -16.85 33.87
CA TYR A 63 -21.94 -16.03 33.45
C TYR A 63 -22.61 -16.48 32.16
N LYS A 64 -21.98 -17.24 31.27
CA LYS A 64 -22.54 -17.53 29.94
C LYS A 64 -23.94 -18.14 30.02
N ASP A 65 -24.09 -19.24 30.75
CA ASP A 65 -25.38 -19.93 30.89
C ASP A 65 -26.42 -19.04 31.57
N LYS A 66 -25.99 -18.20 32.52
CA LYS A 66 -26.88 -17.25 33.21
C LYS A 66 -27.35 -16.14 32.29
N ILE A 67 -26.47 -15.62 31.41
CA ILE A 67 -26.81 -14.62 30.40
C ILE A 67 -27.75 -15.23 29.35
N LEU A 68 -27.51 -16.48 28.93
CA LEU A 68 -28.39 -17.17 27.98
C LEU A 68 -29.79 -17.40 28.56
N ALA A 69 -29.89 -17.67 29.87
CA ALA A 69 -31.16 -17.84 30.56
C ALA A 69 -31.90 -16.50 30.81
N GLU A 70 -31.19 -15.48 31.27
CA GLU A 70 -31.76 -14.19 31.71
C GLU A 70 -30.95 -12.99 31.17
N PRO A 71 -30.90 -12.75 29.85
CA PRO A 71 -29.99 -11.76 29.27
C PRO A 71 -30.25 -10.34 29.78
N GLY A 72 -31.53 -9.96 29.90
CA GLY A 72 -31.88 -8.62 30.35
C GLY A 72 -31.45 -8.29 31.78
N LYS A 73 -31.51 -9.28 32.69
CA LYS A 73 -31.06 -9.12 34.09
C LYS A 73 -29.57 -8.85 34.17
N HIS A 74 -28.78 -9.46 33.30
CA HIS A 74 -27.33 -9.29 33.27
C HIS A 74 -26.91 -7.96 32.65
N VAL A 75 -27.68 -7.43 31.69
CA VAL A 75 -27.51 -6.05 31.20
C VAL A 75 -27.80 -5.04 32.32
N ASP A 76 -28.90 -5.24 33.07
CA ASP A 76 -29.26 -4.37 34.20
C ASP A 76 -28.22 -4.47 35.35
N LEU A 77 -27.67 -5.66 35.59
CA LEU A 77 -26.58 -5.88 36.54
C LEU A 77 -25.30 -5.13 36.10
N LEU A 78 -24.90 -5.24 34.83
CA LEU A 78 -23.74 -4.51 34.32
C LEU A 78 -23.90 -2.99 34.48
N ARG A 79 -25.10 -2.46 34.19
CA ARG A 79 -25.43 -1.03 34.39
C ARG A 79 -25.36 -0.60 35.86
N THR A 80 -25.64 -1.52 36.78
CA THR A 80 -25.51 -1.26 38.23
C THR A 80 -24.04 -1.31 38.67
N LEU A 81 -23.28 -2.27 38.16
CA LEU A 81 -21.85 -2.42 38.46
C LEU A 81 -21.00 -1.31 37.85
N SER A 82 -21.37 -0.75 36.71
CA SER A 82 -20.63 0.35 36.06
C SER A 82 -20.62 1.64 36.88
N LYS A 83 -21.66 1.87 37.69
CA LYS A 83 -21.74 3.04 38.58
C LYS A 83 -20.83 2.93 39.81
N LYS A 84 -20.23 1.77 40.07
CA LYS A 84 -19.30 1.57 41.18
C LYS A 84 -17.88 1.87 40.71
N VAL A 85 -17.19 2.77 41.42
CA VAL A 85 -15.79 3.14 41.20
C VAL A 85 -14.98 2.74 42.45
N PRO A 86 -13.83 2.04 42.34
CA PRO A 86 -13.17 1.59 41.10
C PRO A 86 -13.84 0.37 40.45
N ALA A 87 -13.33 -0.04 39.29
CA ALA A 87 -13.76 -1.25 38.59
C ALA A 87 -13.72 -2.47 39.50
N THR A 88 -14.83 -3.20 39.64
CA THR A 88 -14.84 -4.48 40.34
C THR A 88 -14.48 -5.62 39.37
N MET A 89 -13.83 -6.67 39.87
CA MET A 89 -13.59 -7.90 39.08
C MET A 89 -14.88 -8.49 38.51
N GLU A 90 -15.99 -8.33 39.24
CA GLU A 90 -17.33 -8.73 38.80
C GLU A 90 -17.77 -7.97 37.55
N ARG A 91 -17.51 -6.66 37.48
CA ARG A 91 -17.81 -5.80 36.31
C ARG A 91 -17.04 -6.26 35.07
N VAL A 92 -15.75 -6.53 35.22
CA VAL A 92 -14.88 -6.99 34.12
C VAL A 92 -15.36 -8.35 33.60
N THR A 93 -15.51 -9.32 34.51
CA THR A 93 -15.96 -10.68 34.20
C THR A 93 -17.32 -10.69 33.49
N LEU A 94 -18.30 -9.91 33.97
CA LEU A 94 -19.62 -9.83 33.34
C LEU A 94 -19.58 -9.22 31.94
N SER A 95 -18.71 -8.22 31.73
CA SER A 95 -18.56 -7.55 30.42
C SER A 95 -17.95 -8.48 29.38
N ILE A 96 -16.93 -9.25 29.78
CA ILE A 96 -16.34 -10.29 28.95
C ILE A 96 -17.40 -11.32 28.55
N ALA A 97 -18.17 -11.82 29.52
CA ALA A 97 -19.20 -12.82 29.25
C ALA A 97 -20.31 -12.30 28.31
N LEU A 98 -20.77 -11.06 28.50
CA LEU A 98 -21.75 -10.43 27.60
C LEU A 98 -21.20 -10.26 26.18
N SER A 99 -19.95 -9.79 26.05
CA SER A 99 -19.27 -9.69 24.75
C SER A 99 -19.16 -11.06 24.07
N ASN A 100 -18.76 -12.10 24.79
CA ASN A 100 -18.65 -13.46 24.26
C ASN A 100 -20.00 -13.99 23.77
N VAL A 101 -21.07 -13.81 24.55
CA VAL A 101 -22.43 -14.22 24.13
C VAL A 101 -22.82 -13.56 22.81
N ILE A 102 -22.48 -12.28 22.61
CA ILE A 102 -22.71 -11.55 21.35
C ILE A 102 -21.85 -12.13 20.21
N VAL A 103 -20.55 -12.31 20.43
CA VAL A 103 -19.59 -12.87 19.45
C VAL A 103 -20.06 -14.23 18.94
N PHE A 104 -20.56 -15.09 19.82
CA PHE A 104 -21.03 -16.44 19.50
C PHE A 104 -22.46 -16.48 18.95
N ARG A 105 -23.02 -15.34 18.52
CA ARG A 105 -24.33 -15.22 17.84
C ARG A 105 -25.43 -15.96 18.60
N PRO A 106 -25.96 -15.36 19.68
CA PRO A 106 -26.85 -16.08 20.56
C PRO A 106 -28.18 -16.41 19.86
N PRO A 107 -28.98 -17.34 20.42
CA PRO A 107 -30.32 -17.61 19.90
C PRO A 107 -31.11 -16.31 19.70
N ARG A 108 -31.94 -16.22 18.65
CA ARG A 108 -32.63 -14.98 18.27
C ARG A 108 -33.40 -14.33 19.42
N LYS A 109 -34.05 -15.12 20.28
CA LYS A 109 -34.74 -14.63 21.49
C LYS A 109 -33.80 -13.92 22.47
N VAL A 110 -32.58 -14.43 22.66
CA VAL A 110 -31.56 -13.82 23.52
C VAL A 110 -31.07 -12.53 22.90
N TRP A 111 -30.79 -12.53 21.59
CA TRP A 111 -30.42 -11.33 20.84
C TRP A 111 -31.48 -10.23 20.97
N ASP A 112 -32.75 -10.55 20.68
CA ASP A 112 -33.85 -9.58 20.75
C ASP A 112 -33.99 -8.97 22.15
N GLU A 113 -33.81 -9.77 23.21
CA GLU A 113 -33.85 -9.25 24.59
C GLU A 113 -32.63 -8.36 24.90
N LEU A 114 -31.43 -8.70 24.43
CA LEU A 114 -30.24 -7.85 24.55
C LEU A 114 -30.43 -6.49 23.84
N VAL A 115 -30.98 -6.51 22.62
CA VAL A 115 -31.30 -5.30 21.84
C VAL A 115 -32.38 -4.47 22.54
N LYS A 116 -33.46 -5.11 22.99
CA LYS A 116 -34.54 -4.46 23.75
C LYS A 116 -34.03 -3.80 25.03
N LYS A 117 -33.03 -4.40 25.67
CA LYS A 117 -32.35 -3.88 26.86
C LYS A 117 -31.25 -2.87 26.54
N LYS A 118 -31.12 -2.48 25.27
CA LYS A 118 -30.22 -1.42 24.79
C LYS A 118 -28.76 -1.68 25.21
N VAL A 119 -28.29 -2.92 25.12
CA VAL A 119 -26.91 -3.24 25.50
C VAL A 119 -25.87 -2.52 24.64
N HIS A 120 -26.20 -2.19 23.38
CA HIS A 120 -25.36 -1.36 22.51
C HIS A 120 -25.23 0.09 23.03
N GLU A 121 -26.32 0.69 23.52
CA GLU A 121 -26.29 2.02 24.15
C GLU A 121 -25.47 1.97 25.45
N LEU A 122 -25.64 0.92 26.26
CA LEU A 122 -24.82 0.73 27.46
C LEU A 122 -23.33 0.64 27.14
N PHE A 123 -22.94 -0.16 26.14
CA PHE A 123 -21.53 -0.26 25.76
C PHE A 123 -20.95 1.06 25.24
N TYR A 124 -21.73 1.82 24.47
CA TYR A 124 -21.33 3.15 24.04
C TYR A 124 -21.20 4.12 25.22
N GLU A 125 -22.20 4.19 26.12
CA GLU A 125 -22.16 5.03 27.33
C GLU A 125 -20.88 4.77 28.13
N LEU A 126 -20.49 3.49 28.27
CA LEU A 126 -19.28 3.09 28.96
C LEU A 126 -18.00 3.52 28.24
N LEU A 127 -17.98 3.50 26.90
CA LEU A 127 -16.83 3.98 26.12
C LEU A 127 -16.74 5.50 26.07
N MET A 128 -17.82 6.22 26.36
CA MET A 128 -17.81 7.68 26.46
C MET A 128 -17.35 8.17 27.83
N ASP A 129 -17.26 7.30 28.83
CA ASP A 129 -16.80 7.64 30.19
C ASP A 129 -15.26 7.75 30.23
N ASP A 130 -14.73 8.87 30.72
CA ASP A 130 -13.27 9.07 30.85
C ASP A 130 -12.60 8.03 31.75
N GLY A 131 -13.25 7.65 32.84
CA GLY A 131 -12.73 6.68 33.81
C GLY A 131 -12.67 5.25 33.26
N MET A 132 -13.24 5.00 32.07
CA MET A 132 -13.08 3.75 31.34
C MET A 132 -11.62 3.50 30.96
N TYR A 133 -10.92 4.55 30.54
CA TYR A 133 -9.57 4.48 29.98
C TYR A 133 -8.46 4.44 31.04
N ASP A 134 -8.80 4.80 32.28
CA ASP A 134 -7.92 4.69 33.45
C ASP A 134 -7.96 3.30 34.11
N GLY A 135 -8.79 2.38 33.59
CA GLY A 135 -9.17 1.12 34.21
C GLY A 135 -8.45 -0.14 33.70
N ASP A 136 -9.09 -1.29 33.96
CA ASP A 136 -8.62 -2.61 33.48
C ASP A 136 -8.78 -2.69 31.94
N GLU A 137 -7.68 -2.91 31.22
CA GLU A 137 -7.68 -3.00 29.76
C GLU A 137 -8.60 -4.10 29.21
N ASP A 138 -8.79 -5.20 29.95
CA ASP A 138 -9.71 -6.30 29.57
C ASP A 138 -11.15 -5.80 29.54
N TYR A 139 -11.50 -4.90 30.46
CA TYR A 139 -12.82 -4.28 30.51
C TYR A 139 -13.05 -3.41 29.28
N VAL A 140 -12.07 -2.55 28.96
CA VAL A 140 -12.15 -1.67 27.78
C VAL A 140 -12.27 -2.49 26.49
N HIS A 141 -11.42 -3.50 26.35
CA HIS A 141 -11.44 -4.41 25.22
C HIS A 141 -12.77 -5.16 25.11
N ALA A 142 -13.31 -5.70 26.21
CA ALA A 142 -14.57 -6.45 26.19
C ALA A 142 -15.77 -5.58 25.78
N ILE A 143 -15.89 -4.36 26.32
CA ILE A 143 -16.98 -3.45 25.97
C ILE A 143 -16.92 -3.06 24.50
N HIS A 144 -15.73 -2.70 24.01
CA HIS A 144 -15.59 -2.31 22.62
C HIS A 144 -15.75 -3.52 21.67
N GLN A 145 -15.22 -4.69 21.99
CA GLN A 145 -15.45 -5.92 21.20
C GLN A 145 -16.96 -6.25 21.18
N GLY A 146 -17.67 -6.12 22.30
CA GLY A 146 -19.12 -6.30 22.37
C GLY A 146 -19.86 -5.36 21.44
N LEU A 147 -19.58 -4.05 21.50
CA LEU A 147 -20.21 -3.05 20.63
C LEU A 147 -19.92 -3.31 19.15
N TYR A 148 -18.65 -3.57 18.81
CA TYR A 148 -18.22 -3.93 17.45
C TYR A 148 -19.01 -5.12 16.89
N ASN A 149 -19.08 -6.22 17.64
CA ASN A 149 -19.77 -7.42 17.16
C ASN A 149 -21.26 -7.18 17.00
N MET A 150 -21.88 -6.38 17.87
CA MET A 150 -23.28 -6.03 17.69
C MET A 150 -23.52 -5.31 16.36
N VAL A 151 -22.69 -4.33 16.03
CA VAL A 151 -22.81 -3.57 14.78
C VAL A 151 -22.56 -4.46 13.57
N MET A 152 -21.51 -5.28 13.59
CA MET A 152 -21.20 -6.22 12.50
C MET A 152 -22.32 -7.23 12.26
N ILE A 153 -22.79 -7.90 13.32
CA ILE A 153 -23.88 -8.87 13.24
C ILE A 153 -25.16 -8.21 12.73
N SER A 154 -25.48 -7.00 13.21
CA SER A 154 -26.65 -6.23 12.77
C SER A 154 -26.55 -5.73 11.33
N GLY A 155 -25.34 -5.45 10.85
CA GLY A 155 -25.09 -4.90 9.51
C GLY A 155 -25.06 -5.95 8.41
N ILE A 156 -24.45 -7.10 8.69
CA ILE A 156 -24.00 -8.05 7.66
C ILE A 156 -24.67 -9.43 7.81
N SER A 157 -25.05 -9.85 9.03
CA SER A 157 -25.36 -11.26 9.30
C SER A 157 -26.86 -11.58 9.34
N GLY A 158 -27.39 -12.03 8.20
CA GLY A 158 -28.57 -12.90 8.09
C GLY A 158 -29.72 -12.63 9.09
N PRO A 159 -30.13 -13.62 9.91
CA PRO A 159 -31.30 -13.50 10.76
C PRO A 159 -31.08 -12.60 11.98
N TRP A 160 -29.91 -11.95 12.16
CA TRP A 160 -29.67 -10.97 13.22
C TRP A 160 -29.58 -9.54 12.70
N LYS A 161 -29.81 -9.34 11.38
CA LYS A 161 -29.83 -8.01 10.78
C LYS A 161 -30.81 -7.10 11.52
N ASP A 162 -30.31 -5.94 11.94
CA ASP A 162 -31.08 -4.92 12.64
C ASP A 162 -30.69 -3.53 12.14
N GLU A 163 -31.55 -2.95 11.32
CA GLU A 163 -31.34 -1.62 10.74
C GLU A 163 -31.25 -0.51 11.79
N LYS A 164 -31.97 -0.67 12.91
CA LYS A 164 -32.06 0.37 13.93
C LYS A 164 -30.73 0.47 14.67
N ILE A 165 -30.10 -0.66 14.99
CA ILE A 165 -28.77 -0.68 15.61
C ILE A 165 -27.73 -0.08 14.67
N VAL A 166 -27.73 -0.49 13.40
CA VAL A 166 -26.80 0.04 12.40
C VAL A 166 -26.95 1.56 12.27
N ARG A 167 -28.19 2.03 12.11
CA ARG A 167 -28.48 3.46 12.00
C ARG A 167 -28.03 4.21 13.25
N TRP A 168 -28.39 3.71 14.42
CA TRP A 168 -28.01 4.29 15.70
C TRP A 168 -26.49 4.40 15.81
N PHE A 169 -25.74 3.34 15.50
CA PHE A 169 -24.28 3.38 15.58
C PHE A 169 -23.68 4.41 14.61
N LEU A 170 -24.15 4.46 13.36
CA LEU A 170 -23.70 5.46 12.39
C LEU A 170 -24.00 6.90 12.82
N ASP A 171 -25.07 7.10 13.59
CA ASP A 171 -25.44 8.43 14.09
C ASP A 171 -24.59 8.86 15.32
N HIS A 172 -23.91 7.94 16.00
CA HIS A 172 -23.12 8.21 17.22
C HIS A 172 -21.61 7.95 17.08
N CYS A 173 -21.16 7.34 15.97
CA CYS A 173 -19.78 6.92 15.82
C CYS A 173 -18.78 8.08 15.75
N ALA A 174 -19.20 9.26 15.25
CA ALA A 174 -18.32 10.43 15.16
C ALA A 174 -17.88 10.89 16.56
N ASP A 175 -18.83 10.98 17.51
CA ASP A 175 -18.53 11.35 18.90
C ASP A 175 -17.64 10.29 19.58
N LEU A 176 -17.90 9.01 19.31
CA LEU A 176 -17.08 7.91 19.80
C LEU A 176 -15.64 7.98 19.27
N TYR A 177 -15.49 8.34 18.00
CA TYR A 177 -14.18 8.47 17.37
C TYR A 177 -13.43 9.72 17.83
N GLU A 178 -14.10 10.83 18.09
CA GLU A 178 -13.49 11.97 18.76
C GLU A 178 -12.98 11.55 20.15
N LYS A 179 -13.80 10.84 20.92
CA LYS A 179 -13.40 10.33 22.24
C LYS A 179 -12.16 9.44 22.16
N TRP A 180 -12.17 8.48 21.25
CA TRP A 180 -10.99 7.61 21.05
C TRP A 180 -9.77 8.37 20.56
N TRP A 181 -9.96 9.42 19.76
CA TRP A 181 -8.88 10.27 19.30
C TRP A 181 -8.24 11.05 20.46
N GLU A 182 -9.00 11.49 21.45
CA GLU A 182 -8.48 12.08 22.70
C GLU A 182 -7.56 11.10 23.45
N HIS A 183 -7.92 9.81 23.46
CA HIS A 183 -7.15 8.74 24.10
C HIS A 183 -6.16 8.00 23.17
N ARG A 184 -5.84 8.55 22.00
CA ARG A 184 -4.96 7.90 21.00
C ARG A 184 -3.54 7.57 21.48
N HIS A 185 -3.08 8.20 22.56
CA HIS A 185 -1.79 7.92 23.18
C HIS A 185 -1.68 6.45 23.64
N LEU A 186 -2.82 5.81 23.97
CA LEU A 186 -2.90 4.38 24.29
C LEU A 186 -2.56 3.46 23.09
N LEU A 187 -2.48 4.03 21.88
CA LEU A 187 -2.15 3.30 20.65
C LEU A 187 -0.68 3.40 20.24
N GLU A 188 0.11 4.27 20.87
CA GLU A 188 1.50 4.52 20.47
C GLU A 188 2.40 3.31 20.71
N GLU A 189 3.41 3.08 19.84
CA GLU A 189 4.28 1.88 19.86
C GLU A 189 4.89 1.59 21.24
N ASP A 190 5.29 2.64 21.98
CA ASP A 190 5.92 2.56 23.31
C ASP A 190 4.93 2.23 24.46
N ALA A 191 3.63 2.19 24.17
CA ALA A 191 2.64 1.78 25.16
C ALA A 191 2.90 0.32 25.59
N PRO A 192 2.68 -0.03 26.87
CA PRO A 192 2.85 -1.39 27.38
C PRO A 192 2.18 -2.42 26.46
N TRP A 193 2.81 -3.58 26.27
CA TRP A 193 2.31 -4.68 25.43
C TRP A 193 0.88 -5.12 25.76
N SER A 194 0.40 -4.86 26.98
CA SER A 194 -0.99 -5.07 27.39
C SER A 194 -1.97 -4.34 26.44
N ASN A 195 -1.59 -3.16 25.92
CA ASN A 195 -2.41 -2.34 25.02
C ASN A 195 -2.60 -2.92 23.61
N VAL A 196 -2.02 -4.08 23.28
CA VAL A 196 -2.27 -4.76 21.99
C VAL A 196 -3.75 -5.06 21.81
N CYS A 197 -4.44 -5.46 22.89
CA CYS A 197 -5.88 -5.70 22.88
C CYS A 197 -6.68 -4.45 22.54
N TRP A 198 -6.25 -3.29 23.03
CA TRP A 198 -6.87 -2.01 22.73
C TRP A 198 -6.68 -1.61 21.26
N ARG A 199 -5.44 -1.67 20.76
CA ARG A 199 -5.13 -1.35 19.36
C ARG A 199 -5.91 -2.22 18.38
N ARG A 200 -5.92 -3.53 18.61
CA ARG A 200 -6.66 -4.51 17.78
C ARG A 200 -8.14 -4.20 17.74
N THR A 201 -8.70 -3.86 18.90
CA THR A 201 -10.12 -3.61 19.03
C THR A 201 -10.51 -2.32 18.33
N MET A 202 -9.76 -1.23 18.52
CA MET A 202 -9.97 0.03 17.79
C MET A 202 -9.90 -0.16 16.27
N GLN A 203 -8.88 -0.87 15.77
CA GLN A 203 -8.76 -1.20 14.36
C GLN A 203 -10.00 -1.94 13.83
N ARG A 204 -10.51 -2.91 14.57
CA ARG A 204 -11.73 -3.64 14.21
C ARG A 204 -12.97 -2.74 14.19
N ALA A 205 -13.15 -1.82 15.13
CA ALA A 205 -14.29 -0.89 15.06
C ALA A 205 -14.19 0.08 13.89
N VAL A 206 -13.00 0.61 13.63
CA VAL A 206 -12.75 1.44 12.45
C VAL A 206 -13.13 0.64 11.20
N PHE A 207 -12.62 -0.58 11.05
CA PHE A 207 -12.98 -1.45 9.92
C PHE A 207 -14.50 -1.75 9.84
N CYS A 208 -15.16 -2.01 10.97
CA CYS A 208 -16.61 -2.24 11.00
C CYS A 208 -17.40 -1.06 10.46
N TYR A 209 -17.08 0.14 10.93
CA TYR A 209 -17.73 1.35 10.45
C TYR A 209 -17.50 1.53 8.96
N ALA A 210 -16.27 1.31 8.48
CA ALA A 210 -15.94 1.38 7.06
C ALA A 210 -16.88 0.50 6.22
N VAL A 211 -17.03 -0.76 6.61
CA VAL A 211 -17.91 -1.73 5.93
C VAL A 211 -19.37 -1.28 5.98
N VAL A 212 -19.88 -0.98 7.18
CA VAL A 212 -21.30 -0.67 7.39
C VAL A 212 -21.68 0.67 6.75
N ALA A 213 -20.85 1.70 6.88
CA ALA A 213 -21.13 3.02 6.32
C ALA A 213 -21.04 3.02 4.78
N ARG A 214 -20.12 2.23 4.21
CA ARG A 214 -20.02 2.02 2.76
C ARG A 214 -21.28 1.39 2.20
N ASP A 215 -21.74 0.30 2.80
CA ASP A 215 -22.94 -0.43 2.36
C ASP A 215 -24.19 0.46 2.41
N ARG A 216 -24.23 1.40 3.36
CA ARG A 216 -25.37 2.32 3.54
C ARG A 216 -25.25 3.64 2.82
N ARG A 217 -24.11 3.90 2.15
CA ARG A 217 -23.80 5.19 1.52
C ARG A 217 -23.90 6.40 2.47
N ARG A 218 -23.83 6.19 3.80
CA ARG A 218 -24.00 7.20 4.86
C ARG A 218 -22.68 7.54 5.56
N LEU A 219 -21.59 7.65 4.81
CA LEU A 219 -20.34 8.12 5.41
C LEU A 219 -20.50 9.58 5.83
N SER A 220 -20.21 9.83 7.10
CA SER A 220 -19.93 11.17 7.62
C SER A 220 -18.82 11.83 6.82
N ASP A 221 -18.73 13.16 6.92
CA ASP A 221 -17.57 13.86 6.40
C ASP A 221 -16.27 13.28 7.03
N PHE A 222 -15.32 13.03 6.14
CA PHE A 222 -14.11 12.26 6.41
C PHE A 222 -13.24 12.91 7.49
N GLU A 223 -13.22 14.23 7.55
CA GLU A 223 -12.37 14.98 8.48
C GLU A 223 -13.05 15.21 9.83
N SER A 224 -14.34 15.53 9.82
CA SER A 224 -15.12 15.79 11.04
C SER A 224 -15.36 14.56 11.91
N SER A 225 -15.38 13.35 11.34
CA SER A 225 -15.69 12.13 12.08
C SER A 225 -14.50 11.47 12.78
N LYS A 226 -13.27 11.97 12.63
CA LYS A 226 -12.01 11.35 13.11
C LYS A 226 -11.74 9.92 12.66
N HIS A 227 -12.64 9.32 11.87
CA HIS A 227 -12.51 7.96 11.39
C HIS A 227 -11.19 7.75 10.63
N ALA A 228 -10.91 8.67 9.71
CA ALA A 228 -9.67 8.75 8.95
C ALA A 228 -8.41 8.80 9.82
N HIS A 229 -8.46 9.67 10.82
CA HIS A 229 -7.36 9.92 11.74
C HIS A 229 -7.05 8.66 12.53
N LEU A 230 -8.08 8.01 13.05
CA LEU A 230 -7.97 6.75 13.76
C LEU A 230 -7.51 5.61 12.85
N SER A 231 -8.04 5.47 11.63
CA SER A 231 -7.56 4.49 10.65
C SER A 231 -6.06 4.62 10.42
N LEU A 232 -5.62 5.84 10.14
CA LEU A 232 -4.23 6.15 9.86
C LEU A 232 -3.33 5.91 11.08
N TRP A 233 -3.79 6.31 12.26
CA TRP A 233 -3.05 6.15 13.53
C TRP A 233 -2.91 4.68 13.92
N CYS A 234 -4.01 3.92 13.85
CA CYS A 234 -4.01 2.48 14.04
C CYS A 234 -3.04 1.82 13.05
N TRP A 235 -3.12 2.11 11.76
CA TRP A 235 -2.21 1.53 10.77
C TRP A 235 -0.73 1.87 11.06
N GLN A 236 -0.43 3.11 11.47
CA GLN A 236 0.93 3.55 11.75
C GLN A 236 1.56 2.82 12.95
N PHE A 237 0.81 2.64 14.04
CA PHE A 237 1.35 2.16 15.32
C PHE A 237 0.97 0.73 15.72
N ILE A 238 0.10 0.05 14.96
CA ILE A 238 -0.15 -1.37 15.19
C ILE A 238 1.10 -2.16 14.80
N PRO A 239 1.64 -3.04 15.66
CA PRO A 239 2.79 -3.87 15.33
C PRO A 239 2.52 -4.67 14.05
N ALA A 240 3.50 -4.77 13.15
CA ALA A 240 3.34 -5.54 11.91
C ALA A 240 3.22 -7.05 12.14
N TYR A 241 3.61 -7.54 13.32
CA TYR A 241 3.73 -8.96 13.60
C TYR A 241 2.43 -9.56 14.15
N ASP A 242 1.39 -9.53 13.34
CA ASP A 242 0.27 -10.44 13.53
C ASP A 242 -0.14 -10.99 12.15
N PRO A 243 0.43 -12.13 11.74
CA PRO A 243 0.18 -12.74 10.43
C PRO A 243 -1.28 -13.15 10.23
N HIS A 244 -2.10 -13.13 11.29
CA HIS A 244 -3.55 -13.39 11.21
C HIS A 244 -4.39 -12.11 11.03
N HIS A 245 -3.78 -10.92 11.04
CA HIS A 245 -4.51 -9.64 11.14
C HIS A 245 -4.11 -8.59 10.10
N THR A 246 -3.27 -8.94 9.13
CA THR A 246 -2.86 -8.08 8.01
C THR A 246 -4.03 -7.51 7.22
N GLU A 247 -5.16 -8.25 7.14
CA GLU A 247 -6.33 -7.86 6.35
C GLU A 247 -7.00 -6.57 6.84
N THR A 248 -6.93 -6.27 8.14
CA THR A 248 -7.72 -5.17 8.71
C THR A 248 -6.98 -3.83 8.72
N SER A 249 -5.64 -3.81 8.70
CA SER A 249 -4.86 -2.57 8.86
C SER A 249 -4.87 -1.75 7.57
N THR A 250 -4.67 -2.40 6.43
CA THR A 250 -4.65 -1.77 5.11
C THR A 250 -6.06 -1.39 4.68
N CYS A 251 -7.08 -2.24 4.94
CA CYS A 251 -8.48 -1.94 4.64
C CYS A 251 -8.98 -0.64 5.30
N ALA A 252 -8.53 -0.33 6.53
CA ALA A 252 -8.87 0.93 7.19
C ALA A 252 -8.36 2.16 6.42
N LEU A 253 -7.26 2.03 5.67
CA LEU A 253 -6.72 3.11 4.84
C LEU A 253 -7.53 3.34 3.57
N ASP A 254 -8.19 2.32 3.00
CA ASP A 254 -9.02 2.50 1.79
C ASP A 254 -10.14 3.54 2.00
N MET A 255 -10.55 3.72 3.26
CA MET A 255 -11.50 4.75 3.67
C MET A 255 -10.97 6.18 3.51
N ILE A 256 -9.66 6.38 3.51
CA ILE A 256 -9.04 7.67 3.19
C ILE A 256 -9.32 8.08 1.75
N ILE A 257 -9.44 7.11 0.85
CA ILE A 257 -9.67 7.33 -0.56
C ILE A 257 -11.18 7.37 -0.87
N TYR A 258 -11.98 6.66 -0.08
CA TYR A 258 -13.39 6.47 -0.39
C TYR A 258 -14.19 7.79 -0.29
N LYS A 259 -14.74 8.24 -1.42
CA LYS A 259 -15.55 9.47 -1.56
C LYS A 259 -14.85 10.78 -1.15
N THR A 260 -13.53 10.79 -1.04
CA THR A 260 -12.76 12.02 -0.84
C THR A 260 -12.32 12.57 -2.19
N THR A 261 -12.37 13.89 -2.34
CA THR A 261 -11.75 14.56 -3.50
C THR A 261 -10.24 14.54 -3.35
N GLN A 262 -9.52 14.67 -4.47
CA GLN A 262 -8.05 14.79 -4.43
C GLN A 262 -7.62 15.92 -3.49
N ALA A 263 -8.25 17.10 -3.56
CA ALA A 263 -7.90 18.23 -2.70
C ALA A 263 -8.02 17.91 -1.19
N GLN A 264 -9.07 17.18 -0.78
CA GLN A 264 -9.25 16.73 0.61
C GLN A 264 -8.16 15.72 1.02
N GLN A 265 -7.85 14.75 0.15
CA GLN A 265 -6.76 13.80 0.39
C GLN A 265 -5.43 14.54 0.58
N ASN A 266 -5.10 15.48 -0.30
CA ASN A 266 -3.87 16.27 -0.22
C ASN A 266 -3.77 17.03 1.11
N ALA A 267 -4.85 17.71 1.51
CA ALA A 267 -4.90 18.49 2.74
C ALA A 267 -4.74 17.60 3.98
N PHE A 268 -5.41 16.45 4.01
CA PHE A 268 -5.31 15.48 5.09
C PHE A 268 -3.89 14.89 5.19
N ILE A 269 -3.29 14.53 4.06
CA ILE A 269 -1.95 13.94 4.01
C ILE A 269 -0.89 14.95 4.44
N GLN A 270 -0.98 16.20 3.98
CA GLN A 270 -0.10 17.26 4.45
C GLN A 270 -0.18 17.38 5.98
N ARG A 271 -1.39 17.55 6.53
CA ARG A 271 -1.56 17.86 7.95
C ARG A 271 -1.27 16.68 8.87
N HIS A 272 -1.73 15.48 8.53
CA HIS A 272 -1.73 14.36 9.46
C HIS A 272 -0.61 13.36 9.18
N VAL A 273 -0.13 13.25 7.94
CA VAL A 273 0.99 12.38 7.61
C VAL A 273 2.31 13.14 7.66
N ILE A 274 2.43 14.23 6.91
CA ILE A 274 3.71 14.93 6.77
C ILE A 274 4.00 15.79 8.00
N ASP A 275 3.05 16.62 8.42
CA ASP A 275 3.23 17.50 9.59
C ASP A 275 3.05 16.73 10.91
N GLY A 276 2.26 15.65 10.89
CA GLY A 276 2.01 14.78 12.05
C GLY A 276 3.12 13.77 12.31
N PHE A 277 3.21 12.71 11.49
CA PHE A 277 4.20 11.63 11.68
C PHE A 277 5.58 11.92 11.07
N GLY A 278 5.61 12.76 10.04
CA GLY A 278 6.76 12.90 9.16
C GLY A 278 6.76 11.88 8.03
N ALA A 279 7.03 12.37 6.81
CA ALA A 279 7.05 11.54 5.59
C ALA A 279 7.93 10.30 5.70
N SER A 280 9.09 10.40 6.38
CA SER A 280 10.02 9.27 6.53
C SER A 280 9.50 8.17 7.45
N ALA A 281 8.89 8.52 8.59
CA ALA A 281 8.32 7.53 9.51
C ALA A 281 7.16 6.78 8.84
N PHE A 282 6.36 7.53 8.09
CA PHE A 282 5.25 7.00 7.33
C PHE A 282 5.69 6.05 6.20
N VAL A 283 6.66 6.46 5.37
CA VAL A 283 7.23 5.61 4.30
C VAL A 283 7.88 4.34 4.87
N ARG A 284 8.49 4.43 6.05
CA ARG A 284 9.09 3.27 6.73
C ARG A 284 8.05 2.21 7.08
N ARG A 285 6.85 2.62 7.48
CA ARG A 285 5.73 1.69 7.73
C ARG A 285 5.32 0.98 6.44
N PHE A 286 5.17 1.69 5.33
CA PHE A 286 4.89 1.04 4.03
C PHE A 286 5.96 0.05 3.63
N LYS A 287 7.24 0.39 3.80
CA LYS A 287 8.35 -0.52 3.53
C LYS A 287 8.25 -1.82 4.35
N ARG A 288 7.79 -1.74 5.61
CA ARG A 288 7.54 -2.90 6.47
C ARG A 288 6.42 -3.78 5.88
N GLU A 289 5.30 -3.19 5.49
CA GLU A 289 4.17 -3.90 4.87
C GLU A 289 4.55 -4.57 3.54
N LEU A 290 5.27 -3.86 2.68
CA LEU A 290 5.73 -4.39 1.39
C LEU A 290 6.72 -5.54 1.54
N LYS A 291 7.34 -5.71 2.71
CA LYS A 291 8.24 -6.84 3.01
C LYS A 291 7.54 -8.01 3.67
N GLU A 292 6.36 -7.80 4.24
CA GLU A 292 5.61 -8.83 4.97
C GLU A 292 5.07 -9.88 3.97
N PRO A 293 5.46 -11.16 4.09
CA PRO A 293 4.98 -12.21 3.19
C PRO A 293 3.46 -12.43 3.24
N ALA A 294 2.81 -12.13 4.37
CA ALA A 294 1.36 -12.27 4.52
C ALA A 294 0.56 -11.22 3.73
N ILE A 295 1.16 -10.07 3.40
CA ILE A 295 0.50 -9.00 2.63
C ILE A 295 0.50 -9.37 1.14
N LEU A 296 -0.63 -9.88 0.66
CA LEU A 296 -0.87 -10.33 -0.72
C LEU A 296 -2.30 -9.97 -1.17
N ASP A 297 -2.63 -10.21 -2.44
CA ASP A 297 -3.94 -10.02 -3.06
C ASP A 297 -4.54 -8.63 -2.76
N GLY A 298 -5.74 -8.59 -2.16
CA GLY A 298 -6.49 -7.39 -1.84
C GLY A 298 -5.72 -6.45 -0.90
N ASP A 299 -5.00 -6.99 0.07
CA ASP A 299 -4.25 -6.18 1.04
C ASP A 299 -3.08 -5.48 0.36
N LEU A 300 -2.35 -6.21 -0.48
CA LEU A 300 -1.25 -5.64 -1.24
C LEU A 300 -1.76 -4.63 -2.27
N LYS A 301 -2.91 -4.89 -2.90
CA LYS A 301 -3.59 -3.94 -3.80
C LYS A 301 -3.93 -2.64 -3.06
N ILE A 302 -4.51 -2.73 -1.86
CA ILE A 302 -4.86 -1.56 -1.05
C ILE A 302 -3.59 -0.82 -0.63
N ALA A 303 -2.55 -1.52 -0.19
CA ALA A 303 -1.27 -0.90 0.14
C ALA A 303 -0.71 -0.11 -1.07
N MET A 304 -0.68 -0.71 -2.26
CA MET A 304 -0.22 -0.04 -3.50
C MET A 304 -1.08 1.16 -3.88
N LYS A 305 -2.40 1.03 -3.77
CA LYS A 305 -3.34 2.13 -4.03
C LYS A 305 -3.14 3.29 -3.05
N MET A 306 -2.86 3.00 -1.78
CA MET A 306 -2.53 4.02 -0.81
C MET A 306 -1.20 4.68 -1.14
N LEU A 307 -0.16 3.89 -1.46
CA LEU A 307 1.13 4.39 -1.93
C LEU A 307 0.95 5.35 -3.11
N ASP A 308 0.13 5.02 -4.11
CA ASP A 308 -0.21 5.90 -5.24
C ASP A 308 -0.74 7.27 -4.77
N VAL A 309 -1.76 7.28 -3.90
CA VAL A 309 -2.29 8.53 -3.32
C VAL A 309 -1.20 9.35 -2.63
N PHE A 310 -0.30 8.71 -1.86
CA PHE A 310 0.80 9.41 -1.20
C PHE A 310 1.90 9.88 -2.16
N CYS A 311 2.10 9.18 -3.28
CA CYS A 311 3.08 9.50 -4.32
C CYS A 311 2.64 10.68 -5.19
N ALA A 312 1.33 10.81 -5.40
CA ALA A 312 0.72 11.95 -6.06
C ALA A 312 0.92 13.27 -5.27
N HIS A 313 1.49 13.22 -4.06
CA HIS A 313 1.70 14.37 -3.20
C HIS A 313 3.16 14.73 -3.04
N LEU A 314 3.40 16.04 -2.92
CA LEU A 314 4.45 16.73 -2.20
C LEU A 314 5.87 16.13 -2.30
N LYS A 315 6.81 16.94 -2.77
CA LYS A 315 8.24 16.60 -2.93
C LYS A 315 8.87 15.90 -1.70
N GLN A 316 8.35 16.12 -0.50
CA GLN A 316 8.79 15.46 0.74
C GLN A 316 8.56 13.93 0.74
N THR A 317 7.37 13.44 0.36
CA THR A 317 7.09 11.99 0.35
C THR A 317 7.87 11.30 -0.76
N GLN A 318 7.95 11.93 -1.94
CA GLN A 318 8.79 11.46 -3.05
C GLN A 318 10.26 11.28 -2.64
N ARG A 319 10.83 12.27 -1.95
CA ARG A 319 12.19 12.17 -1.39
C ARG A 319 12.31 11.04 -0.38
N ALA A 320 11.33 10.85 0.49
CA ALA A 320 11.34 9.78 1.49
C ALA A 320 11.26 8.38 0.85
N LEU A 321 10.43 8.20 -0.18
CA LEU A 321 10.31 6.94 -0.95
C LEU A 321 11.64 6.56 -1.61
N VAL A 322 12.30 7.56 -2.19
CA VAL A 322 13.62 7.43 -2.84
C VAL A 322 14.69 7.08 -1.81
N GLN A 323 14.79 7.84 -0.72
CA GLN A 323 15.79 7.63 0.33
C GLN A 323 15.65 6.28 1.02
N GLN A 324 14.43 5.74 1.08
CA GLN A 324 14.15 4.43 1.68
C GLN A 324 14.05 3.30 0.65
N GLU A 325 14.41 3.56 -0.60
CA GLU A 325 14.47 2.53 -1.67
C GLU A 325 13.17 1.74 -1.85
N VAL A 326 12.02 2.39 -1.67
CA VAL A 326 10.71 1.70 -1.68
C VAL A 326 10.41 1.02 -3.02
N HIS A 327 11.03 1.48 -4.11
CA HIS A 327 10.90 0.83 -5.42
C HIS A 327 11.38 -0.63 -5.41
N VAL A 328 12.42 -0.96 -4.65
CA VAL A 328 12.91 -2.35 -4.50
C VAL A 328 11.85 -3.20 -3.81
N ASP A 329 11.25 -2.66 -2.76
CA ASP A 329 10.22 -3.35 -1.97
C ASP A 329 8.91 -3.49 -2.76
N VAL A 330 8.56 -2.51 -3.60
CA VAL A 330 7.40 -2.58 -4.50
C VAL A 330 7.59 -3.72 -5.52
N VAL A 331 8.73 -3.76 -6.21
CA VAL A 331 9.02 -4.82 -7.19
C VAL A 331 9.02 -6.19 -6.51
N ALA A 332 9.69 -6.33 -5.36
CA ALA A 332 9.72 -7.57 -4.61
C ALA A 332 8.32 -8.03 -4.15
N ALA A 333 7.46 -7.11 -3.70
CA ALA A 333 6.09 -7.43 -3.31
C ALA A 333 5.25 -7.91 -4.51
N CYS A 334 5.40 -7.26 -5.67
CA CYS A 334 4.73 -7.70 -6.88
C CYS A 334 5.24 -9.07 -7.37
N GLU A 335 6.55 -9.36 -7.26
CA GLU A 335 7.10 -10.67 -7.59
C GLU A 335 6.55 -11.77 -6.66
N ARG A 336 6.42 -11.48 -5.36
CA ARG A 336 5.73 -12.39 -4.42
C ARG A 336 4.29 -12.62 -4.84
N GLN A 337 3.57 -11.58 -5.26
CA GLN A 337 2.22 -11.72 -5.80
C GLN A 337 2.17 -12.62 -7.04
N THR A 338 3.12 -12.45 -7.98
CA THR A 338 3.24 -13.32 -9.17
C THR A 338 3.42 -14.79 -8.79
N GLN A 339 4.19 -15.09 -7.74
CA GLN A 339 4.43 -16.47 -7.29
C GLN A 339 3.17 -17.16 -6.76
N ARG A 340 2.15 -16.41 -6.32
CA ARG A 340 0.86 -16.95 -5.88
C ARG A 340 0.06 -17.59 -7.03
N GLY A 341 0.32 -17.18 -8.27
CA GLY A 341 -0.24 -17.80 -9.48
C GLY A 341 -1.66 -17.34 -9.86
N ASP A 342 -2.24 -16.38 -9.15
CA ASP A 342 -3.51 -15.75 -9.52
C ASP A 342 -3.26 -14.49 -10.36
N ALA A 343 -3.43 -14.62 -11.68
CA ALA A 343 -3.13 -13.54 -12.62
C ALA A 343 -4.12 -12.36 -12.53
N GLY A 344 -5.34 -12.56 -12.02
CA GLY A 344 -6.32 -11.50 -11.82
C GLY A 344 -5.94 -10.62 -10.63
N CYS A 345 -5.70 -11.25 -9.48
CA CYS A 345 -5.17 -10.56 -8.29
C CYS A 345 -3.79 -9.94 -8.54
N GLU A 346 -2.95 -10.60 -9.35
CA GLU A 346 -1.68 -10.05 -9.78
C GLU A 346 -1.85 -8.76 -10.58
N TRP A 347 -2.76 -8.71 -11.56
CA TRP A 347 -3.02 -7.48 -12.31
C TRP A 347 -3.47 -6.34 -11.39
N ASP A 348 -4.37 -6.62 -10.46
CA ASP A 348 -4.87 -5.63 -9.50
C ASP A 348 -3.74 -4.94 -8.72
N VAL A 349 -2.72 -5.70 -8.31
CA VAL A 349 -1.53 -5.16 -7.64
C VAL A 349 -0.64 -4.40 -8.62
N TYR A 350 -0.31 -5.01 -9.77
CA TYR A 350 0.59 -4.40 -10.76
C TYR A 350 0.06 -3.09 -11.31
N ALA A 351 -1.25 -3.00 -11.53
CA ALA A 351 -1.86 -1.82 -12.08
C ALA A 351 -1.75 -0.61 -11.14
N ARG A 352 -1.76 -0.85 -9.81
CA ARG A 352 -1.56 0.17 -8.77
C ARG A 352 -0.09 0.45 -8.44
N ALA A 353 0.83 -0.42 -8.86
CA ALA A 353 2.27 -0.20 -8.68
C ALA A 353 2.86 0.86 -9.65
N ALA A 354 2.18 1.18 -10.76
CA ALA A 354 2.71 2.07 -11.79
C ALA A 354 3.00 3.48 -11.28
N ALA A 355 2.04 4.11 -10.60
CA ALA A 355 2.14 5.48 -10.13
C ALA A 355 3.24 5.70 -9.06
N PRO A 356 3.39 4.86 -8.02
CA PRO A 356 4.51 4.99 -7.09
C PRO A 356 5.86 4.80 -7.79
N LEU A 357 5.95 3.89 -8.76
CA LEU A 357 7.18 3.68 -9.53
C LEU A 357 7.48 4.88 -10.44
N GLU A 358 6.50 5.40 -11.16
CA GLU A 358 6.64 6.61 -11.98
C GLU A 358 7.18 7.78 -11.16
N THR A 359 6.61 7.97 -9.97
CA THR A 359 7.02 9.01 -9.02
C THR A 359 8.47 8.85 -8.56
N ILE A 360 8.87 7.64 -8.19
CA ILE A 360 10.25 7.37 -7.74
C ILE A 360 11.24 7.55 -8.90
N ILE A 361 10.83 7.16 -10.11
CA ILE A 361 11.65 7.18 -11.32
C ILE A 361 11.98 8.60 -11.81
N GLU A 362 11.20 9.62 -11.41
CA GLU A 362 11.57 11.02 -11.67
C GLU A 362 12.97 11.37 -11.11
N GLN A 363 13.47 10.62 -10.12
CA GLN A 363 14.85 10.69 -9.67
C GLN A 363 15.76 9.83 -10.56
N LYS A 364 16.32 10.43 -11.61
CA LYS A 364 17.11 9.78 -12.69
C LYS A 364 18.15 8.75 -12.23
N ARG A 365 18.75 8.92 -11.04
CA ARG A 365 19.75 7.98 -10.49
C ARG A 365 19.17 6.58 -10.22
N ILE A 366 17.92 6.50 -9.76
CA ILE A 366 17.27 5.23 -9.37
C ILE A 366 16.87 4.42 -10.60
N MET A 367 16.57 5.09 -11.71
CA MET A 367 16.14 4.43 -12.94
C MET A 367 17.18 3.44 -13.46
N TYR A 368 18.45 3.86 -13.50
CA TYR A 368 19.53 2.99 -13.97
C TYR A 368 19.64 1.74 -13.08
N ASP A 369 19.57 1.92 -11.77
CA ASP A 369 19.60 0.82 -10.80
C ASP A 369 18.38 -0.11 -10.98
N LEU A 370 17.18 0.43 -11.17
CA LEU A 370 15.98 -0.36 -11.43
C LEU A 370 16.13 -1.25 -12.68
N ILE A 371 16.55 -0.66 -13.80
CA ILE A 371 16.70 -1.38 -15.06
C ILE A 371 17.79 -2.45 -14.98
N THR A 372 18.94 -2.12 -14.38
CA THR A 372 20.12 -2.99 -14.40
C THR A 372 20.14 -4.02 -13.27
N MET A 373 19.66 -3.67 -12.08
CA MET A 373 19.81 -4.49 -10.87
C MET A 373 18.54 -5.24 -10.46
N HIS A 374 17.36 -4.71 -10.78
CA HIS A 374 16.09 -5.21 -10.22
C HIS A 374 15.17 -5.87 -11.24
N GLY A 375 15.70 -6.26 -12.41
CA GLY A 375 14.90 -6.97 -13.41
C GLY A 375 13.69 -6.18 -13.91
N PHE A 376 13.72 -4.85 -13.79
CA PHE A 376 12.55 -3.99 -13.99
C PHE A 376 11.91 -4.14 -15.37
N VAL A 377 12.71 -4.40 -16.42
CA VAL A 377 12.18 -4.66 -17.77
C VAL A 377 11.34 -5.95 -17.84
N LYS A 378 11.69 -6.99 -17.08
CA LYS A 378 10.86 -8.21 -16.98
C LYS A 378 9.57 -7.92 -16.23
N PHE A 379 9.66 -7.13 -15.18
CA PHE A 379 8.51 -6.67 -14.41
C PHE A 379 7.53 -5.85 -15.28
N MET A 380 8.03 -4.90 -16.08
CA MET A 380 7.23 -4.14 -17.05
C MET A 380 6.61 -5.04 -18.14
N ALA A 381 7.36 -6.03 -18.63
CA ALA A 381 6.85 -6.99 -19.61
C ALA A 381 5.69 -7.81 -19.04
N ARG A 382 5.80 -8.23 -17.78
CA ARG A 382 4.71 -8.92 -17.07
C ARG A 382 3.50 -8.01 -16.91
N ALA A 383 3.69 -6.75 -16.51
CA ALA A 383 2.63 -5.76 -16.44
C ALA A 383 1.89 -5.60 -17.77
N ALA A 384 2.60 -5.51 -18.89
CA ALA A 384 1.99 -5.39 -20.22
C ALA A 384 1.17 -6.62 -20.62
N ILE A 385 1.63 -7.84 -20.27
CA ILE A 385 0.86 -9.08 -20.51
C ILE A 385 -0.41 -9.12 -19.66
N LEU A 386 -0.31 -8.74 -18.38
CA LEU A 386 -1.45 -8.69 -17.46
C LEU A 386 -2.48 -7.64 -17.91
N ALA A 387 -2.02 -6.44 -18.26
CA ALA A 387 -2.85 -5.38 -18.83
C ALA A 387 -3.61 -5.86 -20.06
N ALA A 388 -2.93 -6.59 -20.96
CA ALA A 388 -3.57 -7.13 -22.15
C ALA A 388 -4.69 -8.15 -21.84
N ARG A 389 -4.59 -8.87 -20.72
CA ARG A 389 -5.57 -9.89 -20.31
C ARG A 389 -6.74 -9.28 -19.54
N PHE A 390 -6.46 -8.36 -18.62
CA PHE A 390 -7.40 -7.98 -17.56
C PHE A 390 -7.83 -6.51 -17.59
N ALA A 391 -7.13 -5.62 -18.30
CA ALA A 391 -7.59 -4.24 -18.41
C ALA A 391 -8.91 -4.20 -19.20
N SER A 392 -9.99 -3.81 -18.52
CA SER A 392 -11.30 -3.62 -19.15
C SER A 392 -11.32 -2.30 -19.92
N SER A 393 -12.30 -2.12 -20.80
CA SER A 393 -12.55 -0.81 -21.44
C SER A 393 -13.03 0.23 -20.45
N ASP A 394 -13.66 -0.21 -19.36
CA ASP A 394 -14.43 0.64 -18.46
C ASP A 394 -13.57 1.15 -17.28
N ASP A 395 -12.46 0.47 -17.00
CA ASP A 395 -11.47 0.87 -15.99
C ASP A 395 -10.14 1.19 -16.68
N ALA A 396 -10.10 2.34 -17.37
CA ALA A 396 -8.94 2.80 -18.13
C ALA A 396 -7.80 3.32 -17.24
N GLU A 397 -8.12 3.80 -16.03
CA GLU A 397 -7.19 4.42 -15.09
C GLU A 397 -5.93 3.57 -14.82
N PRO A 398 -6.01 2.25 -14.58
CA PRO A 398 -4.84 1.48 -14.12
C PRO A 398 -3.79 1.22 -15.21
N ILE A 399 -4.15 1.25 -16.49
CA ILE A 399 -3.18 1.11 -17.60
C ILE A 399 -2.58 2.47 -18.02
N ASP A 400 -3.24 3.59 -17.72
CA ASP A 400 -2.72 4.95 -18.00
C ASP A 400 -1.39 5.19 -17.28
N GLY A 401 -1.29 4.79 -16.00
CA GLY A 401 -0.06 4.94 -15.21
C GLY A 401 1.12 4.18 -15.84
N TRP A 402 0.86 2.98 -16.35
CA TRP A 402 1.87 2.22 -17.08
C TRP A 402 2.26 2.93 -18.39
N GLU A 403 1.30 3.39 -19.19
CA GLU A 403 1.58 4.07 -20.46
C GLU A 403 2.48 5.31 -20.26
N LYS A 404 2.20 6.12 -19.22
CA LYS A 404 3.05 7.24 -18.82
C LYS A 404 4.46 6.80 -18.44
N LEU A 405 4.57 5.74 -17.62
CA LEU A 405 5.84 5.19 -17.20
C LEU A 405 6.67 4.67 -18.38
N PHE A 406 6.06 3.93 -19.32
CA PHE A 406 6.69 3.46 -20.56
C PHE A 406 7.22 4.62 -21.40
N HIS A 407 6.37 5.63 -21.61
CA HIS A 407 6.73 6.81 -22.39
C HIS A 407 7.92 7.55 -21.76
N ARG A 408 7.89 7.75 -20.44
CA ARG A 408 8.95 8.43 -19.70
C ARG A 408 10.28 7.69 -19.75
N LEU A 409 10.28 6.38 -19.58
CA LEU A 409 11.48 5.55 -19.69
C LEU A 409 12.09 5.57 -21.09
N ALA A 410 11.24 5.67 -22.11
CA ALA A 410 11.67 5.72 -23.50
C ALA A 410 12.32 7.05 -23.89
N GLN A 411 11.95 8.13 -23.21
CA GLN A 411 12.51 9.47 -23.45
C GLN A 411 13.87 9.69 -22.78
N LEU A 412 14.33 8.77 -21.93
CA LEU A 412 15.53 8.97 -21.13
C LEU A 412 16.79 8.35 -21.76
N PRO A 413 17.95 9.02 -21.60
CA PRO A 413 18.13 10.38 -21.11
C PRO A 413 17.80 11.40 -22.20
N SER A 414 17.29 12.55 -21.80
CA SER A 414 17.18 13.71 -22.70
C SER A 414 18.58 14.32 -22.89
N ASP A 415 18.87 14.89 -24.05
CA ASP A 415 20.21 15.39 -24.44
C ASP A 415 20.83 16.42 -23.47
N ASN A 416 20.06 16.98 -22.54
CA ASN A 416 20.53 17.92 -21.51
C ASN A 416 21.03 17.27 -20.20
N ASP A 417 21.03 15.95 -20.09
CA ASP A 417 21.39 15.27 -18.85
C ASP A 417 22.88 14.92 -18.73
N LYS A 418 23.45 15.14 -17.53
CA LYS A 418 24.81 14.72 -17.14
C LYS A 418 25.00 13.20 -17.08
N LEU A 419 23.94 12.42 -17.29
CA LEU A 419 24.02 10.96 -17.41
C LEU A 419 24.49 10.62 -18.82
N ASP A 420 25.38 9.65 -18.95
CA ASP A 420 25.78 9.14 -20.26
C ASP A 420 24.57 8.48 -20.95
N GLY A 421 23.89 9.28 -21.77
CA GLY A 421 22.73 8.89 -22.56
C GLY A 421 22.96 7.65 -23.41
N GLY A 422 24.19 7.51 -23.91
CA GLY A 422 24.59 6.36 -24.70
C GLY A 422 24.57 5.09 -23.87
N LEU A 423 25.29 5.07 -22.73
CA LEU A 423 25.39 3.89 -21.87
C LEU A 423 24.03 3.40 -21.38
N TYR A 424 23.16 4.31 -20.90
CA TYR A 424 21.82 3.93 -20.46
C TYR A 424 21.01 3.27 -21.59
N ARG A 425 20.99 3.90 -22.79
CA ARG A 425 20.20 3.37 -23.91
C ARG A 425 20.74 2.04 -24.38
N ASP A 426 22.07 1.86 -24.37
CA ASP A 426 22.69 0.60 -24.78
C ASP A 426 22.39 -0.53 -23.79
N ASP A 427 22.42 -0.26 -22.48
CA ASP A 427 22.00 -1.23 -21.48
C ASP A 427 20.51 -1.55 -21.54
N LEU A 428 19.65 -0.53 -21.70
CA LEU A 428 18.22 -0.74 -21.85
C LEU A 428 17.92 -1.56 -23.11
N ARG A 429 18.57 -1.28 -24.25
CA ARG A 429 18.44 -2.07 -25.48
C ARG A 429 18.90 -3.51 -25.26
N ARG A 430 20.05 -3.71 -24.62
CA ARG A 430 20.63 -5.04 -24.32
C ARG A 430 19.67 -5.89 -23.49
N ILE A 431 19.05 -5.31 -22.46
CA ILE A 431 18.11 -5.98 -21.56
C ILE A 431 16.74 -6.19 -22.23
N LEU A 432 16.23 -5.19 -22.94
CA LEU A 432 14.90 -5.22 -23.56
C LEU A 432 14.83 -6.15 -24.78
N LYS A 433 15.89 -6.23 -25.59
CA LYS A 433 15.92 -7.02 -26.84
C LYS A 433 15.42 -8.47 -26.70
N PRO A 434 15.90 -9.28 -25.73
CA PRO A 434 15.41 -10.66 -25.59
C PRO A 434 13.98 -10.77 -25.04
N ILE A 435 13.46 -9.71 -24.40
CA ILE A 435 12.15 -9.72 -23.72
C ILE A 435 11.05 -9.17 -24.64
N HIS A 436 11.37 -8.16 -25.44
CA HIS A 436 10.39 -7.37 -26.20
C HIS A 436 9.56 -8.20 -27.17
N SER A 437 10.22 -8.95 -28.06
CA SER A 437 9.55 -9.75 -29.11
C SER A 437 8.71 -10.88 -28.51
N SER A 438 9.25 -11.58 -27.51
CA SER A 438 8.52 -12.64 -26.79
C SER A 438 7.26 -12.10 -26.12
N THR A 439 7.37 -10.97 -25.43
CA THR A 439 6.25 -10.31 -24.74
C THR A 439 5.19 -9.82 -25.72
N LEU A 440 5.61 -9.16 -26.81
CA LEU A 440 4.68 -8.68 -27.85
C LEU A 440 3.95 -9.85 -28.53
N SER A 441 4.66 -10.95 -28.81
CA SER A 441 4.07 -12.17 -29.35
C SER A 441 3.02 -12.75 -28.39
N GLN A 442 3.32 -12.80 -27.09
CA GLN A 442 2.35 -13.26 -26.08
C GLN A 442 1.10 -12.37 -26.04
N ILE A 443 1.26 -11.04 -26.06
CA ILE A 443 0.13 -10.10 -26.08
C ILE A 443 -0.72 -10.28 -27.35
N LYS A 444 -0.09 -10.44 -28.52
CA LYS A 444 -0.79 -10.63 -29.81
C LYS A 444 -1.57 -11.95 -29.88
N LYS A 445 -1.14 -12.99 -29.14
CA LYS A 445 -1.84 -14.30 -29.09
C LYS A 445 -3.11 -14.28 -28.24
N LEU A 446 -3.30 -13.25 -27.40
CA LEU A 446 -4.50 -13.12 -26.57
C LEU A 446 -5.71 -12.72 -27.42
N LYS A 447 -6.91 -13.01 -26.91
CA LYS A 447 -8.16 -12.59 -27.54
C LYS A 447 -8.16 -11.06 -27.71
N PRO A 448 -8.50 -10.52 -28.89
CA PRO A 448 -8.52 -9.08 -29.11
C PRO A 448 -9.59 -8.37 -28.23
N THR A 449 -9.14 -7.66 -27.21
CA THR A 449 -9.94 -6.78 -26.35
C THR A 449 -9.43 -5.33 -26.44
N ALA A 450 -10.12 -4.37 -25.83
CA ALA A 450 -9.62 -2.99 -25.73
C ALA A 450 -8.30 -2.93 -24.95
N GLY A 451 -8.23 -3.60 -23.78
CA GLY A 451 -7.01 -3.73 -22.97
C GLY A 451 -5.86 -4.39 -23.74
N GLN A 452 -6.13 -5.48 -24.48
CA GLN A 452 -5.14 -6.15 -25.32
C GLN A 452 -4.55 -5.21 -26.38
N ARG A 453 -5.39 -4.51 -27.15
CA ARG A 453 -4.93 -3.58 -28.19
C ARG A 453 -4.11 -2.44 -27.60
N ARG A 454 -4.54 -1.91 -26.46
CA ARG A 454 -3.87 -0.81 -25.77
C ARG A 454 -2.51 -1.25 -25.23
N ALA A 455 -2.45 -2.40 -24.55
CA ALA A 455 -1.19 -2.97 -24.07
C ALA A 455 -0.23 -3.32 -25.21
N ALA A 456 -0.74 -3.84 -26.33
CA ALA A 456 0.05 -4.10 -27.53
C ALA A 456 0.66 -2.82 -28.11
N LYS A 457 -0.15 -1.76 -28.24
CA LYS A 457 0.30 -0.44 -28.71
C LYS A 457 1.36 0.15 -27.77
N MET A 458 1.10 0.14 -26.47
CA MET A 458 1.99 0.64 -25.42
C MET A 458 3.35 -0.07 -25.47
N TRP A 459 3.36 -1.41 -25.46
CA TRP A 459 4.59 -2.20 -25.47
C TRP A 459 5.35 -2.11 -26.82
N ALA A 460 4.63 -2.04 -27.95
CA ALA A 460 5.24 -1.82 -29.25
C ALA A 460 5.91 -0.45 -29.33
N GLY A 461 5.21 0.62 -28.93
CA GLY A 461 5.74 1.98 -28.92
C GLY A 461 6.95 2.16 -28.00
N PHE A 462 6.97 1.47 -26.84
CA PHE A 462 8.14 1.44 -25.98
C PHE A 462 9.37 0.83 -26.69
N GLY A 463 9.20 -0.31 -27.36
CA GLY A 463 10.28 -0.91 -28.13
C GLY A 463 10.76 -0.01 -29.28
N GLU A 464 9.84 0.59 -30.02
CA GLU A 464 10.15 1.52 -31.12
C GLU A 464 11.01 2.69 -30.62
N ALA A 465 10.65 3.30 -29.50
CA ALA A 465 11.39 4.42 -28.94
C ALA A 465 12.78 4.03 -28.41
N VAL A 466 12.94 2.82 -27.85
CA VAL A 466 14.24 2.31 -27.38
C VAL A 466 15.16 1.87 -28.55
N PHE A 467 14.61 1.20 -29.56
CA PHE A 467 15.37 0.65 -30.69
C PHE A 467 15.54 1.64 -31.86
N GLY A 468 14.72 2.69 -31.95
CA GLY A 468 14.76 3.71 -33.00
C GLY A 468 14.18 3.26 -34.35
N PHE A 469 13.29 2.25 -34.37
CA PHE A 469 12.67 1.73 -35.59
C PHE A 469 11.20 1.33 -35.41
N VAL A 470 10.36 1.74 -36.36
CA VAL A 470 8.94 1.38 -36.47
C VAL A 470 8.82 0.01 -37.16
N GLY A 471 8.58 -1.06 -36.40
CA GLY A 471 8.29 -2.39 -36.96
C GLY A 471 8.88 -3.54 -36.17
N GLU A 472 8.32 -4.75 -36.35
CA GLU A 472 8.87 -6.02 -35.83
C GLU A 472 10.39 -6.03 -35.98
N ILE A 473 11.10 -6.47 -34.95
CA ILE A 473 12.56 -6.61 -34.93
C ILE A 473 12.96 -7.28 -36.23
N ARG A 474 13.33 -6.41 -37.16
CA ARG A 474 13.58 -6.73 -38.55
C ARG A 474 14.78 -7.67 -38.54
N SER A 475 14.77 -8.69 -39.42
CA SER A 475 15.82 -9.71 -39.41
C SER A 475 17.19 -9.04 -39.52
N ARG A 476 18.27 -9.76 -39.21
CA ARG A 476 19.62 -9.19 -39.40
C ARG A 476 19.81 -8.60 -40.82
N GLU A 477 19.16 -9.19 -41.82
CA GLU A 477 19.20 -8.72 -43.21
C GLU A 477 18.51 -7.37 -43.39
N ASP A 478 17.36 -7.17 -42.75
CA ASP A 478 16.67 -5.89 -42.78
C ASP A 478 17.47 -4.76 -42.08
N LEU A 479 18.20 -5.08 -41.00
CA LEU A 479 19.12 -4.16 -40.33
C LEU A 479 20.29 -3.78 -41.25
N GLU A 480 20.82 -4.75 -41.98
CA GLU A 480 21.85 -4.52 -43.00
C GLU A 480 21.30 -3.68 -44.15
N GLU A 481 20.05 -3.86 -44.56
CA GLU A 481 19.41 -3.07 -45.60
C GLU A 481 19.16 -1.61 -45.18
N VAL A 482 18.71 -1.37 -43.95
CA VAL A 482 18.55 0.00 -43.44
C VAL A 482 19.89 0.71 -43.29
N ARG A 483 20.94 0.00 -42.83
CA ARG A 483 22.32 0.53 -42.82
C ARG A 483 22.78 0.87 -44.23
N ARG A 484 22.48 0.02 -45.21
CA ARG A 484 22.79 0.25 -46.63
C ARG A 484 22.04 1.46 -47.19
N LYS A 485 20.77 1.67 -46.82
CA LYS A 485 19.96 2.85 -47.21
C LYS A 485 20.46 4.15 -46.56
N ARG A 486 20.80 4.14 -45.26
CA ARG A 486 21.39 5.30 -44.58
C ARG A 486 22.78 5.64 -45.11
N ALA A 487 23.61 4.63 -45.41
CA ALA A 487 24.91 4.84 -46.05
C ALA A 487 24.77 5.36 -47.49
N ALA A 488 23.72 4.95 -48.22
CA ALA A 488 23.42 5.50 -49.54
C ALA A 488 22.94 6.95 -49.45
N GLN A 489 22.08 7.29 -48.47
CA GLN A 489 21.62 8.66 -48.24
C GLN A 489 22.75 9.59 -47.77
N ALA A 490 23.67 9.11 -46.93
CA ALA A 490 24.86 9.85 -46.53
C ALA A 490 25.84 10.09 -47.70
N LYS A 491 25.81 9.23 -48.73
CA LYS A 491 26.58 9.41 -49.96
C LYS A 491 25.89 10.32 -50.98
N SER A 492 24.58 10.52 -50.89
CA SER A 492 23.82 11.39 -51.80
C SER A 492 23.57 12.80 -51.26
N GLY A 493 23.87 13.08 -49.99
CA GLY A 493 23.78 14.39 -49.37
C GLY A 493 25.15 15.05 -49.25
N GLY A 494 25.71 15.51 -50.37
CA GLY A 494 26.92 16.32 -50.40
C GLY A 494 26.60 17.78 -50.78
N GLU A 495 27.33 18.68 -50.12
CA GLU A 495 27.59 20.09 -50.50
C GLU A 495 26.63 21.16 -49.97
N GLY A 496 26.95 21.67 -48.78
CA GLY A 496 26.52 23.01 -48.35
C GLY A 496 26.47 23.22 -46.84
N ALA A 497 27.62 23.35 -46.16
CA ALA A 497 27.76 24.08 -44.89
C ALA A 497 29.23 24.17 -44.46
N GLU A 498 29.97 25.14 -45.01
CA GLU A 498 31.14 25.72 -44.33
C GLU A 498 30.66 26.82 -43.38
N GLY A 499 31.08 26.77 -42.12
CA GLY A 499 30.99 27.90 -41.20
C GLY A 499 30.20 27.66 -39.91
N ALA A 500 30.78 26.92 -38.96
CA ALA A 500 30.48 27.08 -37.54
C ALA A 500 31.69 26.63 -36.72
N GLY A 501 32.46 27.61 -36.22
CA GLY A 501 33.50 27.37 -35.23
C GLY A 501 32.88 26.75 -33.99
N GLY A 502 33.39 25.59 -33.59
CA GLY A 502 32.92 24.87 -32.41
C GLY A 502 33.10 25.70 -31.15
N GLU A 503 32.00 26.24 -30.63
CA GLU A 503 31.91 26.64 -29.23
C GLU A 503 32.08 25.37 -28.40
N ALA A 504 33.30 25.15 -27.91
CA ALA A 504 33.58 24.12 -26.93
C ALA A 504 32.62 24.30 -25.76
N GLU A 505 31.70 23.34 -25.61
CA GLU A 505 30.68 23.26 -24.59
C GLU A 505 31.30 23.60 -23.23
N LYS A 506 30.94 24.77 -22.69
CA LYS A 506 31.53 25.29 -21.45
C LYS A 506 30.99 24.44 -20.29
N GLY A 507 31.76 23.44 -19.88
CA GLY A 507 31.43 22.61 -18.72
C GLY A 507 31.17 23.45 -17.45
N LEU A 508 30.41 22.89 -16.52
CA LEU A 508 30.11 23.47 -15.19
C LEU A 508 31.04 22.90 -14.12
N CYS A 509 31.23 23.62 -13.01
CA CYS A 509 32.06 23.15 -11.91
C CYS A 509 31.38 22.00 -11.14
N SER A 510 32.10 20.92 -10.88
CA SER A 510 31.52 19.72 -10.24
C SER A 510 31.31 19.83 -8.73
N LEU A 511 31.87 20.83 -8.04
CA LEU A 511 31.64 21.07 -6.61
C LEU A 511 30.27 21.71 -6.39
N VAL A 512 29.37 21.04 -5.65
CA VAL A 512 27.98 21.48 -5.39
C VAL A 512 27.89 22.88 -4.77
N ASP A 513 28.82 23.24 -3.89
CA ASP A 513 28.83 24.54 -3.21
C ASP A 513 29.49 25.67 -4.04
N CYS A 514 29.93 25.41 -5.27
CA CYS A 514 30.54 26.41 -6.13
C CYS A 514 29.48 27.22 -6.88
N ARG A 515 29.63 28.55 -6.95
CA ARG A 515 28.71 29.40 -7.75
C ARG A 515 28.63 29.03 -9.23
N TYR A 516 29.66 28.34 -9.75
CA TYR A 516 29.71 27.86 -11.14
C TYR A 516 29.22 26.41 -11.29
N HIS A 517 28.57 25.84 -10.27
CA HIS A 517 27.91 24.55 -10.36
C HIS A 517 26.70 24.59 -11.30
N ASP A 518 25.99 25.74 -11.27
CA ASP A 518 24.76 25.98 -12.02
C ASP A 518 24.89 27.12 -13.04
N VAL A 519 26.04 27.81 -13.07
CA VAL A 519 26.29 28.95 -13.95
C VAL A 519 27.60 28.76 -14.71
N ALA A 520 27.58 29.03 -16.02
CA ALA A 520 28.77 28.92 -16.86
C ALA A 520 29.90 29.83 -16.34
N PRO A 521 31.11 29.29 -16.10
CA PRO A 521 32.26 30.08 -15.65
C PRO A 521 32.78 30.98 -16.78
N PRO A 522 33.28 32.20 -16.49
CA PRO A 522 33.88 33.08 -17.49
C PRO A 522 35.28 32.64 -17.93
N HIS A 523 35.79 31.52 -17.41
CA HIS A 523 37.13 30.98 -17.67
C HIS A 523 37.05 29.48 -17.94
N ALA A 524 38.08 28.94 -18.60
CA ALA A 524 38.19 27.52 -18.88
C ALA A 524 38.29 26.72 -17.57
N LEU A 525 37.57 25.61 -17.51
CA LEU A 525 37.62 24.70 -16.37
C LEU A 525 38.81 23.73 -16.48
N SER A 526 39.40 23.43 -15.32
CA SER A 526 40.42 22.40 -15.17
C SER A 526 39.77 21.02 -14.99
N LYS A 527 40.26 20.01 -15.70
CA LYS A 527 39.82 18.61 -15.50
C LYS A 527 40.50 18.04 -14.25
N CYS A 528 39.82 17.11 -13.56
CA CYS A 528 40.46 16.33 -12.50
C CYS A 528 41.72 15.63 -13.03
N SER A 529 42.85 15.88 -12.39
CA SER A 529 44.15 15.27 -12.77
C SER A 529 44.18 13.74 -12.66
N GLY A 530 43.27 13.13 -11.90
CA GLY A 530 43.17 11.68 -11.75
C GLY A 530 42.30 11.02 -12.82
N CYS A 531 40.99 11.33 -12.83
CA CYS A 531 40.01 10.64 -13.70
C CYS A 531 39.70 11.39 -15.00
N ALA A 532 40.01 12.69 -15.08
CA ALA A 532 39.65 13.59 -16.18
C ALA A 532 38.15 13.64 -16.56
N SER A 533 37.24 13.18 -15.69
CA SER A 533 35.80 13.09 -15.96
C SER A 533 34.98 14.24 -15.36
N VAL A 534 35.55 15.00 -14.44
CA VAL A 534 34.90 16.13 -13.76
C VAL A 534 35.72 17.39 -13.92
N PHE A 535 35.07 18.55 -13.80
CA PHE A 535 35.63 19.86 -14.12
C PHE A 535 35.58 20.82 -12.92
N TYR A 536 36.61 21.62 -12.71
CA TYR A 536 36.72 22.55 -11.59
C TYR A 536 37.20 23.92 -12.04
N CYS A 537 36.61 24.98 -11.47
CA CYS A 537 36.99 26.36 -11.79
C CYS A 537 38.37 26.73 -11.25
N ASN A 538 38.85 26.02 -10.22
CA ASN A 538 40.18 26.18 -9.65
C ASN A 538 40.56 24.96 -8.78
N GLY A 539 41.83 24.88 -8.39
CA GLY A 539 42.35 23.81 -7.53
C GLY A 539 41.70 23.75 -6.15
N THR A 540 41.18 24.87 -5.63
CA THR A 540 40.46 24.91 -4.35
C THR A 540 39.16 24.11 -4.42
N CYS A 541 38.40 24.24 -5.51
CA CYS A 541 37.17 23.46 -5.71
C CYS A 541 37.47 21.97 -5.88
N GLN A 542 38.52 21.63 -6.62
CA GLN A 542 38.98 20.25 -6.75
C GLN A 542 39.34 19.64 -5.38
N MET A 543 40.08 20.37 -4.54
CA MET A 543 40.52 19.87 -3.23
C MET A 543 39.37 19.73 -2.22
N LYS A 544 38.35 20.59 -2.29
CA LYS A 544 37.13 20.45 -1.49
C LYS A 544 36.34 19.21 -1.92
N ASP A 545 36.08 19.05 -3.22
CA ASP A 545 35.34 17.89 -3.74
C ASP A 545 36.09 16.58 -3.48
N TRP A 546 37.43 16.62 -3.56
CA TRP A 546 38.31 15.50 -3.18
C TRP A 546 38.07 15.02 -1.74
N LYS A 547 37.97 15.96 -0.78
CA LYS A 547 37.69 15.66 0.63
C LYS A 547 36.23 15.26 0.87
N ALA A 548 35.29 15.79 0.08
CA ALA A 548 33.85 15.50 0.20
C ALA A 548 33.45 14.10 -0.30
N GLY A 549 34.32 13.41 -1.03
CA GLY A 549 34.10 12.01 -1.43
C GLY A 549 34.63 11.64 -2.82
N HIS A 550 35.03 12.62 -3.64
CA HIS A 550 35.48 12.34 -5.01
C HIS A 550 36.71 11.42 -5.06
N LYS A 551 37.54 11.36 -4.01
CA LYS A 551 38.67 10.44 -3.91
C LYS A 551 38.28 8.96 -4.18
N GLY A 552 37.14 8.52 -3.66
CA GLY A 552 36.64 7.15 -3.86
C GLY A 552 36.22 6.90 -5.31
N VAL A 553 35.42 7.82 -5.86
CA VAL A 553 34.91 7.77 -7.24
C VAL A 553 36.05 7.87 -8.26
N CYS A 554 37.01 8.76 -8.04
CA CYS A 554 38.17 8.94 -8.91
C CYS A 554 39.00 7.66 -9.06
N LYS A 555 39.15 6.88 -7.98
CA LYS A 555 39.88 5.60 -8.03
C LYS A 555 39.14 4.56 -8.87
N GLN A 556 37.81 4.47 -8.74
CA GLN A 556 36.96 3.55 -9.51
C GLN A 556 37.01 3.87 -11.01
N LEU A 557 36.84 5.16 -11.37
CA LEU A 557 36.88 5.59 -12.77
C LEU A 557 38.25 5.37 -13.41
N LYS A 558 39.34 5.56 -12.66
CA LYS A 558 40.69 5.28 -13.14
C LYS A 558 40.90 3.78 -13.41
N ALA A 559 40.39 2.91 -12.53
CA ALA A 559 40.46 1.46 -12.71
C ALA A 559 39.65 1.00 -13.93
N GLN A 560 38.44 1.55 -14.14
CA GLN A 560 37.61 1.25 -15.31
C GLN A 560 38.30 1.62 -16.62
N LYS A 561 38.93 2.80 -16.69
CA LYS A 561 39.70 3.22 -17.87
C LYS A 561 40.91 2.32 -18.15
N ALA A 562 41.58 1.83 -17.11
CA ALA A 562 42.71 0.93 -17.26
C ALA A 562 42.31 -0.50 -17.69
N GLY A 563 41.06 -0.92 -17.44
CA GLY A 563 40.55 -2.21 -17.90
C GLY A 563 39.92 -2.18 -19.30
N ALA A 564 39.71 -0.99 -19.87
CA ALA A 564 39.11 -0.80 -21.20
C ALA A 564 40.15 -0.51 -22.31
N ALA A 565 41.41 -0.25 -21.93
CA ALA A 565 42.56 -0.11 -22.82
C ALA A 565 43.37 -1.41 -22.80
#